data_AF-A0A2N3BAU0-F1
#
_entry.id   AF-A0A2N3BAU0-F1
#
_cell.length_a   1.000
_cell.length_b   1.000
_cell.length_c   1.000
_cell.angle_alpha   90.00
_cell.angle_beta   90.00
_cell.angle_gamma   90.00
#
_symmetry.space_group_name_H-M   'P 1'
#
loop_
_entity.id
_entity.type
_entity.pdbx_description
1 polymer ?
#
loop_
_entity_poly.entity_id
_entity_poly.type
_entity_poly.pdbx_seq_one_letter_code
_entity_poly.pdbx_strand_id
1 'polypeptide(L)'
;MAKFGRTVPCIRAGIIGRRDAQRSHNNSANLIQLWLTQFDRSELTDEEAEASVIAEYEARIAALERKVGQLTMELDLAKKTPRMPTANG
;
A
#
# COMPACT_ATOMS: atom_id res chain seq x y z
N MET A 1 1.51 -6.78 -5.37
CA MET A 1 2.63 -7.18 -4.49
C MET A 1 2.34 -8.42 -3.61
N ALA A 2 1.18 -8.56 -2.97
CA ALA A 2 0.90 -9.67 -2.02
C ALA A 2 1.02 -11.12 -2.54
N LYS A 3 0.91 -11.36 -3.87
CA LYS A 3 1.01 -12.71 -4.46
C LYS A 3 2.47 -13.11 -4.74
N PHE A 4 3.34 -12.16 -5.06
CA PHE A 4 4.74 -12.39 -5.43
C PHE A 4 5.56 -12.90 -4.23
N GLY A 5 5.57 -12.14 -3.13
CA GLY A 5 6.27 -12.51 -1.88
C GLY A 5 5.78 -13.80 -1.21
N ARG A 6 4.58 -14.29 -1.58
CA ARG A 6 4.03 -15.56 -1.07
C ARG A 6 4.30 -16.74 -2.00
N THR A 7 4.26 -16.52 -3.31
CA THR A 7 4.34 -17.61 -4.29
C THR A 7 5.77 -18.12 -4.47
N VAL A 8 6.76 -17.21 -4.57
CA VAL A 8 8.13 -17.57 -4.92
C VAL A 8 8.84 -18.33 -3.80
N PRO A 9 8.77 -17.89 -2.52
CA PRO A 9 9.34 -18.66 -1.42
C PRO A 9 8.66 -20.02 -1.25
N CYS A 10 7.32 -20.11 -1.42
CA CYS A 10 6.61 -21.39 -1.35
C CYS A 10 7.01 -22.37 -2.47
N ILE A 11 7.31 -21.89 -3.68
CA ILE A 11 7.86 -22.73 -4.75
C ILE A 11 9.26 -23.22 -4.37
N ARG A 12 10.12 -22.35 -3.84
CA ARG A 12 11.51 -22.71 -3.51
C ARG A 12 11.60 -23.66 -2.31
N ALA A 13 10.70 -23.50 -1.34
CA ALA A 13 10.52 -24.40 -0.22
C ALA A 13 9.79 -25.71 -0.58
N GLY A 14 9.33 -25.88 -1.83
CA GLY A 14 8.62 -27.08 -2.30
C GLY A 14 7.19 -27.23 -1.76
N ILE A 15 6.64 -26.20 -1.13
CA ILE A 15 5.29 -26.19 -0.55
C ILE A 15 4.23 -26.20 -1.66
N ILE A 16 4.50 -25.52 -2.78
CA ILE A 16 3.63 -25.51 -3.96
C ILE A 16 4.43 -25.75 -5.23
N GLY A 17 3.84 -26.47 -6.19
CA GLY A 17 4.43 -26.63 -7.52
C GLY A 17 4.24 -25.38 -8.38
N ARG A 18 5.13 -25.17 -9.36
CA ARG A 18 5.01 -24.07 -10.33
C ARG A 18 3.67 -24.09 -11.07
N ARG A 19 3.19 -25.29 -11.47
CA ARG A 19 1.89 -25.48 -12.11
C ARG A 19 0.71 -25.11 -11.21
N ASP A 20 0.82 -25.40 -9.92
CA ASP A 20 -0.22 -25.06 -8.94
C ASP A 20 -0.27 -23.54 -8.76
N ALA A 21 0.90 -22.90 -8.63
CA ALA A 21 1.02 -21.44 -8.56
C ALA A 21 0.45 -20.72 -9.80
N GLN A 22 0.58 -21.30 -11.00
CA GLN A 22 -0.05 -20.74 -12.20
C GLN A 22 -1.59 -20.78 -12.10
N ARG A 23 -2.15 -21.90 -11.62
CA ARG A 23 -3.60 -22.11 -11.55
C ARG A 23 -4.25 -21.36 -10.41
N SER A 24 -3.70 -21.46 -9.20
CA SER A 24 -4.27 -20.88 -7.97
C SER A 24 -4.20 -19.36 -7.95
N HIS A 25 -3.18 -18.78 -8.61
CA HIS A 25 -2.92 -17.35 -8.55
C HIS A 25 -3.10 -16.64 -9.90
N ASN A 26 -3.45 -17.38 -10.95
CA ASN A 26 -3.56 -16.93 -12.34
C ASN A 26 -2.26 -16.30 -12.86
N ASN A 27 -1.12 -16.86 -12.44
CA ASN A 27 0.21 -16.37 -12.82
C ASN A 27 0.66 -17.02 -14.14
N SER A 28 1.31 -16.26 -15.01
CA SER A 28 1.92 -16.82 -16.22
C SER A 28 3.23 -17.55 -15.89
N ALA A 29 3.61 -18.51 -16.74
CA ALA A 29 4.90 -19.22 -16.57
C ALA A 29 6.08 -18.23 -16.63
N ASN A 30 6.01 -17.27 -17.54
CA ASN A 30 7.02 -16.23 -17.73
C ASN A 30 7.18 -15.36 -16.48
N LEU A 31 6.05 -15.00 -15.85
CA LEU A 31 6.07 -14.20 -14.63
C LEU A 31 6.71 -14.98 -13.48
N ILE A 32 6.36 -16.26 -13.32
CA ILE A 32 6.98 -17.14 -12.31
C ILE A 32 8.49 -17.31 -12.57
N GLN A 33 8.92 -17.42 -13.83
CA GLN A 33 10.36 -17.49 -14.16
C GLN A 33 11.09 -16.20 -13.78
N LEU A 34 10.59 -15.04 -14.21
CA LEU A 34 11.18 -13.74 -13.88
C LEU A 34 11.35 -13.58 -12.36
N TRP A 35 10.30 -13.92 -11.64
CA TRP A 35 10.23 -13.85 -10.19
C TRP A 35 11.19 -14.78 -9.46
N LEU A 36 11.36 -16.02 -9.95
CA LEU A 36 12.37 -16.94 -9.42
C LEU A 36 13.79 -16.42 -9.70
N THR A 37 14.05 -15.87 -10.88
CA THR A 37 15.35 -15.29 -11.23
C THR A 37 15.68 -14.09 -10.33
N GLN A 38 14.72 -13.22 -10.03
CA GLN A 38 14.89 -12.10 -9.10
C GLN A 38 15.12 -12.59 -7.65
N PHE A 39 14.39 -13.64 -7.22
CA PHE A 39 14.59 -14.28 -5.92
C PHE A 39 15.99 -14.85 -5.75
N ASP A 40 16.46 -15.63 -6.72
CA ASP A 40 17.77 -16.27 -6.65
C ASP A 40 18.92 -15.25 -6.68
N ARG A 41 18.69 -14.05 -7.25
CA ARG A 41 19.65 -12.92 -7.23
C ARG A 41 19.60 -12.10 -5.94
N SER A 42 18.74 -12.45 -4.99
CA SER A 42 18.45 -11.66 -3.77
C SER A 42 17.97 -10.24 -4.06
N GLU A 43 17.44 -9.97 -5.26
CA GLU A 43 16.84 -8.67 -5.61
C GLU A 43 15.46 -8.53 -4.96
N LEU A 44 14.87 -9.66 -4.54
CA LEU A 44 13.52 -9.71 -3.99
C LEU A 44 13.37 -9.05 -2.61
N THR A 45 14.48 -8.89 -1.87
CA THR A 45 14.47 -8.20 -0.58
C THR A 45 14.22 -6.70 -0.72
N ASP A 46 14.60 -6.13 -1.86
CA ASP A 46 14.45 -4.69 -2.13
C ASP A 46 12.98 -4.38 -2.51
N GLU A 47 12.34 -5.19 -3.36
CA GLU A 47 10.92 -5.00 -3.70
C GLU A 47 9.95 -5.24 -2.53
N GLU A 48 10.23 -6.17 -1.60
CA GLU A 48 9.39 -6.37 -0.41
C GLU A 48 9.52 -5.21 0.59
N ALA A 49 10.73 -4.66 0.74
CA ALA A 49 10.97 -3.45 1.52
C ALA A 49 10.24 -2.25 0.89
N GLU A 50 10.32 -2.08 -0.43
CA GLU A 50 9.61 -1.04 -1.16
C GLU A 50 8.09 -1.17 -1.03
N ALA A 51 7.53 -2.38 -1.11
CA ALA A 51 6.09 -2.60 -0.93
C ALA A 51 5.61 -2.27 0.49
N SER A 52 6.41 -2.59 1.51
CA SER A 52 6.13 -2.19 2.90
C SER A 52 6.13 -0.67 3.06
N VAL A 53 7.09 0.00 2.43
CA VAL A 53 7.20 1.46 2.42
C VAL A 53 6.00 2.10 1.73
N ILE A 54 5.52 1.54 0.61
CA ILE A 54 4.32 2.02 -0.09
C ILE A 54 3.07 1.94 0.80
N ALA A 55 2.84 0.81 1.48
CA ALA A 55 1.69 0.65 2.37
C ALA A 55 1.73 1.63 3.56
N GLU A 56 2.93 1.93 4.07
CA GLU A 56 3.11 2.93 5.11
C GLU A 56 2.77 4.34 4.60
N TYR A 57 3.20 4.70 3.39
CA TYR A 57 2.85 5.97 2.77
C TYR A 57 1.35 6.09 2.51
N GLU A 58 0.69 5.04 2.02
CA GLU A 58 -0.77 5.02 1.83
C GLU A 58 -1.51 5.27 3.16
N ALA A 59 -1.07 4.65 4.24
CA ALA A 59 -1.65 4.87 5.57
C ALA A 59 -1.46 6.32 6.06
N ARG A 60 -0.27 6.89 5.82
CA ARG A 60 0.03 8.30 6.16
C ARG A 60 -0.82 9.26 5.33
N ILE A 61 -0.97 9.02 4.04
CA ILE A 61 -1.83 9.82 3.14
C ILE A 61 -3.28 9.78 3.64
N ALA A 62 -3.83 8.60 3.89
CA ALA A 62 -5.20 8.47 4.38
C ALA A 62 -5.42 9.16 5.75
N ALA A 63 -4.40 9.19 6.61
CA ALA A 63 -4.44 9.95 7.87
C ALA A 63 -4.47 11.46 7.65
N LEU A 64 -3.68 11.96 6.69
CA LEU A 64 -3.66 13.37 6.33
C LEU A 64 -4.96 13.80 5.67
N GLU A 65 -5.50 13.02 4.75
CA GLU A 65 -6.78 13.31 4.07
C GLU A 65 -7.94 13.44 5.07
N ARG A 66 -8.00 12.55 6.07
CA ARG A 66 -8.98 12.65 7.16
C ARG A 66 -8.83 13.94 7.97
N LYS A 67 -7.60 14.33 8.31
CA LYS A 67 -7.33 15.58 9.03
C LYS A 67 -7.70 16.81 8.20
N VAL A 68 -7.39 16.82 6.91
CA VAL A 68 -7.78 17.90 6.00
C VAL A 68 -9.30 18.05 5.99
N GLY A 69 -10.05 16.95 5.85
CA GLY A 69 -11.51 16.98 5.92
C GLY A 69 -12.05 17.59 7.23
N GLN A 70 -11.49 17.18 8.38
CA GLN A 70 -11.86 17.74 9.69
C GLN A 70 -11.59 19.25 9.76
N LEU A 71 -10.40 19.69 9.35
CA LEU A 71 -10.02 21.10 9.37
C LEU A 71 -10.88 21.95 8.43
N THR A 72 -11.27 21.43 7.27
CA THR A 72 -12.19 22.11 6.35
C THR A 72 -13.54 22.34 7.02
N MET A 73 -14.09 21.34 7.72
CA MET A 73 -15.36 21.48 8.43
C MET A 73 -15.27 22.48 9.59
N GLU A 74 -14.20 22.46 10.37
CA GLU A 74 -13.96 23.43 11.44
C GLU A 74 -13.85 24.86 10.90
N LEU A 75 -13.12 25.04 9.80
CA LEU A 75 -12.97 26.33 9.15
C LEU A 75 -14.31 26.88 8.63
N ASP A 76 -15.13 26.03 8.02
CA ASP A 76 -16.46 26.41 7.54
C ASP A 76 -17.39 26.82 8.69
N LEU A 77 -17.30 26.14 9.83
CA LEU A 77 -18.04 26.51 11.05
C LEU A 77 -17.56 27.85 11.62
N ALA A 78 -16.25 28.05 11.71
CA ALA A 78 -15.66 29.30 12.19
C ALA A 78 -16.04 30.50 11.31
N LYS A 79 -16.07 30.31 9.98
CA LYS A 79 -16.53 31.34 9.03
C LYS A 79 -18.02 31.67 9.15
N LYS A 80 -18.85 30.69 9.50
CA LYS A 80 -20.30 30.87 9.65
C LYS A 80 -20.69 31.47 11.00
N THR A 81 -19.78 31.56 11.95
CA THR A 81 -20.03 32.22 13.23
C THR A 81 -19.94 33.74 13.02
N PRO A 82 -21.04 34.50 13.15
CA PRO A 82 -20.99 35.94 12.96
C PRO A 82 -20.06 36.55 14.02
N ARG A 83 -19.08 37.31 13.58
CA ARG A 83 -18.27 38.14 14.48
C ARG A 83 -19.24 39.09 15.16
N MET A 84 -19.50 38.93 16.47
CA MET A 84 -20.28 39.92 17.21
C MET A 84 -19.62 41.28 16.97
N PRO A 85 -20.36 42.30 16.51
CA PRO A 85 -19.84 43.65 16.50
C PRO A 85 -19.46 43.96 17.95
N THR A 86 -18.17 44.11 18.23
CA THR A 86 -17.74 44.73 19.47
C THR A 86 -18.32 46.14 19.45
N ALA A 87 -19.45 46.30 20.14
CA ALA A 87 -20.02 47.60 20.44
C ALA A 87 -19.05 48.30 21.39
N ASN A 88 -18.03 48.94 20.82
CA ASN A 88 -17.24 49.94 21.52
C ASN A 88 -18.03 51.25 21.43
N GLY A 89 -18.58 51.64 22.58
CA GLY A 89 -19.03 53.01 22.83
C GLY A 89 -17.88 53.97 23.07
#